data_AF-A0A3E2DKZ3-F1
#
_entry.id   AF-A0A3E2DKZ3-F1
#
_cell.length_a   1.000
_cell.length_b   1.000
_cell.length_c   1.000
_cell.angle_alpha   90.00
_cell.angle_beta   90.00
_cell.angle_gamma   90.00
#
_symmetry.space_group_name_H-M   'P 1'
#
loop_
_entity.id
_entity.type
_entity.pdbx_description
1 polymer ?
#
loop_
_entity_poly.entity_id
_entity_poly.type
_entity_poly.pdbx_seq_one_letter_code
_entity_poly.pdbx_strand_id
1 'polypeptide(L)'
;MTILGVGQGGFALVLTALAGGHPDAQTSTILLLASFSGVWLLLWLWMRFVEQRPMVCLGLRGLARDIWIGVAIAVAVLAVDVAGMTASGQVRMAWARPDAMSAVLVAASLLLFVVQGCAEEVVLRGYLMQSVAAKWGVPAGLAIQAVVFAVLHGANPGMTSIALVNVAGYGLMLGLLVVWRGNLLAAMGFHSVWNWLQGVVLGLDVSGLGFRNTLMTADKTVGSHSWLTGGTFGAEGSIISTGVLVILITGLVVVIRRDWRKN
;
A
#
# COMPACT_ATOMS: atom_id res chain seq x y z
N MET A 1 -9.00 -12.63 6.23
CA MET A 1 -8.84 -13.12 4.85
C MET A 1 -10.15 -13.13 4.09
N THR A 2 -11.24 -13.68 4.65
CA THR A 2 -12.57 -13.67 4.01
C THR A 2 -13.05 -12.28 3.59
N ILE A 3 -12.86 -11.25 4.44
CA ILE A 3 -13.27 -9.87 4.13
C ILE A 3 -12.57 -9.31 2.89
N LEU A 4 -11.25 -9.51 2.77
CA LEU A 4 -10.50 -9.07 1.58
C LEU A 4 -10.82 -9.92 0.36
N GLY A 5 -10.72 -11.24 0.46
CA GLY A 5 -10.93 -12.15 -0.66
C GLY A 5 -12.36 -12.10 -1.24
N VAL A 6 -13.38 -12.21 -0.38
CA VAL A 6 -14.79 -12.16 -0.82
C VAL A 6 -15.19 -10.73 -1.14
N GLY A 7 -14.73 -9.75 -0.35
CA GLY A 7 -15.11 -8.35 -0.52
C GLY A 7 -14.58 -7.77 -1.81
N GLN A 8 -13.29 -7.94 -2.07
CA GLN A 8 -12.66 -7.48 -3.30
C GLN A 8 -13.03 -8.37 -4.48
N GLY A 9 -12.81 -9.69 -4.38
CA GLY A 9 -13.01 -10.62 -5.50
C GLY A 9 -14.46 -10.71 -5.97
N GLY A 10 -15.41 -10.75 -5.02
CA GLY A 10 -16.83 -10.76 -5.34
C GLY A 10 -17.29 -9.48 -6.03
N PHE A 11 -16.88 -8.31 -5.53
CA PHE A 11 -17.20 -7.03 -6.17
C PHE A 11 -16.52 -6.88 -7.53
N ALA A 12 -15.26 -7.29 -7.65
CA ALA A 12 -14.53 -7.25 -8.91
C ALA A 12 -15.25 -8.04 -10.01
N LEU A 13 -15.78 -9.22 -9.68
CA LEU A 13 -16.57 -10.03 -10.59
C LEU A 13 -17.85 -9.30 -11.04
N VAL A 14 -18.61 -8.73 -10.10
CA VAL A 14 -19.85 -7.99 -10.40
C VAL A 14 -19.57 -6.77 -11.26
N LEU A 15 -18.59 -5.95 -10.87
CA LEU A 15 -18.21 -4.74 -11.60
C LEU A 15 -17.73 -5.06 -13.02
N THR A 16 -16.94 -6.12 -13.19
CA THR A 16 -16.47 -6.58 -14.50
C THR A 16 -17.62 -7.08 -15.37
N ALA A 17 -18.57 -7.83 -14.78
CA ALA A 17 -19.76 -8.30 -15.49
C ALA A 17 -20.64 -7.12 -15.96
N LEU A 18 -20.84 -6.11 -15.11
CA LEU A 18 -21.59 -4.89 -15.45
C LEU A 18 -20.90 -4.08 -16.56
N ALA A 19 -19.57 -4.16 -16.67
CA ALA A 19 -18.78 -3.52 -17.72
C ALA A 19 -18.70 -4.37 -19.02
N GLY A 20 -19.46 -5.46 -19.13
CA GLY A 20 -19.48 -6.30 -20.34
C GLY A 20 -18.46 -7.43 -20.38
N GLY A 21 -17.81 -7.76 -19.26
CA GLY A 21 -16.97 -8.95 -19.09
C GLY A 21 -15.55 -8.86 -19.66
N HIS A 22 -15.32 -8.00 -20.65
CA HIS A 22 -14.03 -7.81 -21.31
C HIS A 22 -13.62 -6.33 -21.35
N PRO A 23 -13.48 -5.67 -20.19
CA PRO A 23 -13.03 -4.29 -20.14
C PRO A 23 -11.61 -4.13 -20.72
N ASP A 24 -11.34 -2.99 -21.34
CA ASP A 24 -9.97 -2.61 -21.71
C ASP A 24 -9.08 -2.48 -20.45
N ALA A 25 -7.76 -2.34 -20.63
CA ALA A 25 -6.80 -2.30 -19.53
C ALA A 25 -7.01 -1.12 -18.54
N GLN A 26 -7.44 0.04 -19.04
CA GLN A 26 -7.71 1.20 -18.20
C GLN A 26 -8.97 0.96 -17.38
N THR A 27 -10.05 0.52 -18.03
CA THR A 27 -11.30 0.17 -17.34
C THR A 27 -11.06 -0.93 -16.31
N SER A 28 -10.29 -1.96 -16.65
CA SER A 28 -9.91 -3.05 -15.73
C SER A 28 -9.22 -2.52 -14.46
N THR A 29 -8.32 -1.54 -14.60
CA THR A 29 -7.63 -0.93 -13.46
C THR A 29 -8.58 -0.15 -12.56
N ILE A 30 -9.50 0.62 -13.16
CA ILE A 30 -10.52 1.38 -12.42
C ILE A 30 -11.43 0.41 -11.64
N LEU A 31 -11.90 -0.66 -12.29
CA LEU A 31 -12.77 -1.65 -11.66
C LEU A 31 -12.04 -2.41 -10.54
N LEU A 32 -10.76 -2.73 -10.74
CA LEU A 32 -9.92 -3.36 -9.70
C LEU A 32 -9.84 -2.48 -8.45
N LEU A 33 -9.48 -1.19 -8.59
CA LEU A 33 -9.39 -0.30 -7.44
C LEU A 33 -10.78 -0.04 -6.81
N ALA A 34 -11.81 0.14 -7.64
CA ALA A 34 -13.19 0.33 -7.18
C ALA A 34 -13.72 -0.90 -6.43
N SER A 35 -13.26 -2.11 -6.74
CA SER A 35 -13.69 -3.34 -6.06
C SER A 35 -13.38 -3.35 -4.56
N PHE A 36 -12.40 -2.56 -4.10
CA PHE A 36 -12.11 -2.39 -2.67
C PHE A 36 -13.26 -1.71 -1.89
N SER A 37 -14.21 -1.05 -2.57
CA SER A 37 -15.47 -0.63 -1.93
C SER A 37 -16.27 -1.82 -1.38
N GLY A 38 -16.17 -2.99 -2.01
CA GLY A 38 -16.76 -4.25 -1.51
C GLY A 38 -16.10 -4.72 -0.21
N VAL A 39 -14.79 -4.48 -0.04
CA VAL A 39 -14.08 -4.76 1.22
C VAL A 39 -14.63 -3.89 2.36
N TRP A 40 -14.86 -2.60 2.09
CA TRP A 40 -15.50 -1.69 3.06
C TRP A 40 -16.90 -2.15 3.45
N LEU A 41 -17.72 -2.53 2.46
CA LEU A 41 -19.08 -3.03 2.69
C LEU A 41 -19.05 -4.31 3.54
N LEU A 42 -18.24 -5.30 3.17
CA LEU A 42 -18.16 -6.55 3.93
C LEU A 42 -17.58 -6.34 5.31
N LEU A 43 -16.58 -5.47 5.48
CA LEU A 43 -16.04 -5.15 6.80
C LEU A 43 -17.11 -4.48 7.67
N TRP A 44 -17.89 -3.55 7.12
CA TRP A 44 -19.00 -2.93 7.83
C TRP A 44 -20.05 -3.95 8.26
N LEU A 45 -20.48 -4.84 7.35
CA LEU A 45 -21.40 -5.93 7.66
C LEU A 45 -20.84 -6.84 8.76
N TRP A 46 -19.58 -7.23 8.66
CA TRP A 46 -18.88 -8.04 9.65
C TRP A 46 -18.88 -7.36 11.02
N MET A 47 -18.47 -6.10 11.07
CA MET A 47 -18.42 -5.32 12.31
C MET A 47 -19.82 -5.13 12.92
N ARG A 48 -20.84 -4.89 12.09
CA ARG A 48 -22.21 -4.62 12.53
C ARG A 48 -22.93 -5.87 13.05
N PHE A 49 -22.77 -7.01 12.37
CA PHE A 49 -23.57 -8.20 12.60
C PHE A 49 -22.82 -9.33 13.32
N VAL A 50 -21.51 -9.47 13.09
CA VAL A 50 -20.69 -10.52 13.70
C VAL A 50 -19.99 -10.00 14.95
N GLU A 51 -19.18 -8.95 14.82
CA GLU A 51 -18.45 -8.38 15.97
C GLU A 51 -19.35 -7.56 16.88
N GLN A 52 -20.48 -7.09 16.35
CA GLN A 52 -21.44 -6.19 17.01
C GLN A 52 -20.75 -4.95 17.62
N ARG A 53 -19.75 -4.41 16.92
CA ARG A 53 -18.94 -3.27 17.33
C ARG A 53 -18.95 -2.19 16.26
N PRO A 54 -18.90 -0.91 16.64
CA PRO A 54 -18.79 0.17 15.68
C PRO A 54 -17.40 0.19 14.99
N MET A 55 -17.36 0.60 13.72
CA MET A 55 -16.12 0.75 12.93
C MET A 55 -15.07 1.65 13.59
N VAL A 56 -15.49 2.57 14.45
CA VAL A 56 -14.60 3.47 15.20
C VAL A 56 -13.58 2.72 16.06
N CYS A 57 -13.90 1.49 16.50
CA CYS A 57 -12.98 0.65 17.28
C CYS A 57 -11.73 0.24 16.49
N LEU A 58 -11.75 0.34 15.16
CA LEU A 58 -10.64 -0.09 14.31
C LEU A 58 -9.50 0.93 14.24
N GLY A 59 -9.53 2.01 15.03
CA GLY A 59 -8.48 3.02 15.04
C GLY A 59 -8.63 4.11 13.96
N LEU A 60 -9.86 4.36 13.51
CA LEU A 60 -10.18 5.38 12.49
C LEU A 60 -10.22 6.81 13.05
N ARG A 61 -10.14 6.98 14.37
CA ARG A 61 -10.08 8.31 15.01
C ARG A 61 -8.64 8.63 15.41
N GLY A 62 -8.18 9.79 14.99
CA GLY A 62 -6.84 10.32 15.27
C GLY A 62 -6.73 11.78 14.88
N LEU A 63 -5.53 12.34 15.03
CA LEU A 63 -5.26 13.70 14.58
C LEU A 63 -5.10 13.72 13.06
N ALA A 64 -5.74 14.66 12.37
CA ALA A 64 -5.63 14.78 10.90
C ALA A 64 -4.17 14.96 10.43
N ARG A 65 -3.30 15.52 11.27
CA ARG A 65 -1.85 15.63 11.02
C ARG A 65 -1.18 14.27 10.79
N ASP A 66 -1.71 13.20 11.37
CA ASP A 66 -1.11 11.86 11.25
C ASP A 66 -1.17 11.35 9.82
N ILE A 67 -2.20 11.72 9.05
CA ILE A 67 -2.28 11.46 7.61
C ILE A 67 -1.03 12.04 6.93
N TRP A 68 -0.73 13.32 7.18
CA TRP A 68 0.39 14.02 6.56
C TRP A 68 1.75 13.49 6.99
N ILE A 69 1.87 12.94 8.20
CA ILE A 69 3.09 12.21 8.61
C ILE A 69 3.30 10.99 7.71
N GLY A 70 2.25 10.19 7.49
CA GLY A 70 2.30 9.05 6.58
C GLY A 70 2.66 9.44 5.15
N VAL A 71 1.99 10.46 4.62
CA VAL A 71 2.26 11.02 3.29
C VAL A 71 3.71 11.48 3.16
N ALA A 72 4.23 12.22 4.13
CA ALA A 72 5.61 12.69 4.10
C ALA A 72 6.62 11.54 4.10
N ILE A 73 6.37 10.48 4.86
CA ILE A 73 7.22 9.29 4.87
C ILE A 73 7.16 8.59 3.50
N ALA A 74 5.98 8.41 2.90
CA ALA A 74 5.84 7.77 1.59
C ALA A 74 6.60 8.55 0.50
N VAL A 75 6.44 9.87 0.46
CA VAL A 75 7.15 10.76 -0.47
C VAL A 75 8.66 10.65 -0.27
N ALA A 76 9.13 10.68 0.98
CA ALA A 76 10.56 10.63 1.28
C ALA A 76 11.20 9.31 0.84
N VAL A 77 10.53 8.18 1.12
CA VAL A 77 11.04 6.85 0.73
C VAL A 77 11.06 6.70 -0.78
N LEU A 78 9.97 7.03 -1.49
CA LEU A 78 9.93 6.98 -2.96
C LEU A 78 10.96 7.92 -3.59
N ALA A 79 11.19 9.09 -3.02
CA ALA A 79 12.22 10.00 -3.50
C ALA A 79 13.62 9.38 -3.40
N VAL A 80 13.93 8.68 -2.30
CA VAL A 80 15.21 7.96 -2.15
C VAL A 80 15.32 6.81 -3.15
N ASP A 81 14.25 6.02 -3.34
CA ASP A 81 14.23 4.92 -4.29
C ASP A 81 14.46 5.40 -5.72
N VAL A 82 13.69 6.40 -6.17
CA VAL A 82 13.83 6.98 -7.51
C VAL A 82 15.18 7.66 -7.69
N ALA A 83 15.67 8.42 -6.69
CA ALA A 83 16.97 9.05 -6.76
C ALA A 83 18.10 8.00 -6.86
N GLY A 84 18.02 6.93 -6.08
CA GLY A 84 18.99 5.84 -6.13
C GLY A 84 18.99 5.12 -7.48
N MET A 85 17.82 4.82 -8.04
CA MET A 85 17.69 4.15 -9.35
C MET A 85 18.16 5.04 -10.51
N THR A 86 17.86 6.34 -10.46
CA THR A 86 18.26 7.29 -11.50
C THR A 86 19.74 7.63 -11.43
N ALA A 87 20.29 7.88 -10.23
CA ALA A 87 21.71 8.16 -10.04
C ALA A 87 22.62 6.98 -10.39
N SER A 88 22.14 5.75 -10.20
CA SER A 88 22.84 4.52 -10.61
C SER A 88 22.62 4.15 -12.09
N GLY A 89 21.94 4.99 -12.86
CA GLY A 89 21.69 4.80 -14.30
C GLY A 89 20.77 3.63 -14.64
N GLN A 90 20.00 3.12 -13.68
CA GLN A 90 19.14 1.94 -13.85
C GLN A 90 17.76 2.30 -14.43
N VAL A 91 17.25 3.48 -14.09
CA VAL A 91 15.96 3.99 -14.54
C VAL A 91 16.14 5.39 -15.09
N ARG A 92 15.53 5.65 -16.24
CA ARG A 92 15.42 6.98 -16.82
C ARG A 92 13.99 7.48 -16.64
N MET A 93 13.84 8.53 -15.84
CA MET A 93 12.57 9.22 -15.69
C MET A 93 12.37 10.20 -16.83
N ALA A 94 11.18 10.21 -17.42
CA ALA A 94 10.80 11.20 -18.43
C ALA A 94 9.38 11.72 -18.18
N TRP A 95 9.10 12.92 -18.68
CA TRP A 95 7.75 13.49 -18.67
C TRP A 95 6.87 12.78 -19.69
N ALA A 96 5.74 12.21 -19.26
CA ALA A 96 4.87 11.40 -20.12
C ALA A 96 4.04 12.25 -21.11
N ARG A 97 3.97 13.57 -20.91
CA ARG A 97 3.13 14.50 -21.68
C ARG A 97 1.66 14.05 -21.75
N PRO A 98 1.01 13.81 -20.59
CA PRO A 98 -0.39 13.42 -20.59
C PRO A 98 -1.27 14.51 -21.22
N ASP A 99 -2.27 14.10 -21.99
CA ASP A 99 -3.34 15.00 -22.40
C ASP A 99 -4.19 15.44 -21.19
N ALA A 100 -5.07 16.41 -21.41
CA ALA A 100 -5.89 16.97 -20.33
C ALA A 100 -6.75 15.92 -19.62
N MET A 101 -7.30 14.95 -20.37
CA MET A 101 -8.12 13.88 -19.79
C MET A 101 -7.27 12.95 -18.92
N SER A 102 -6.10 12.56 -19.41
CA SER A 102 -5.13 11.72 -18.70
C SER A 102 -4.68 12.40 -17.40
N ALA A 103 -4.41 13.72 -17.42
CA ALA A 103 -4.07 14.48 -16.22
C ALA A 103 -5.23 14.49 -15.20
N VAL A 104 -6.48 14.63 -15.65
CA VAL A 104 -7.67 14.53 -14.79
C VAL A 104 -7.78 13.12 -14.19
N LEU A 105 -7.53 12.08 -14.98
CA LEU A 105 -7.59 10.68 -14.52
C LEU A 105 -6.50 10.37 -13.49
N VAL A 106 -5.27 10.88 -13.67
CA VAL A 106 -4.21 10.78 -12.67
C VAL A 106 -4.68 11.38 -11.34
N ALA A 107 -5.22 12.60 -11.37
CA ALA A 107 -5.70 13.26 -10.15
C ALA A 107 -6.90 12.52 -9.52
N ALA A 108 -7.86 12.08 -10.34
CA ALA A 108 -9.05 11.36 -9.87
C ALA A 108 -8.71 9.99 -9.26
N SER A 109 -7.69 9.31 -9.78
CA SER A 109 -7.26 7.99 -9.29
C SER A 109 -6.77 8.02 -7.85
N LEU A 110 -6.35 9.17 -7.31
CA LEU A 110 -6.00 9.32 -5.89
C LEU A 110 -7.16 8.89 -4.99
N LEU A 111 -8.40 9.21 -5.34
CA LEU A 111 -9.57 8.78 -4.56
C LEU A 111 -9.71 7.26 -4.54
N LEU A 112 -9.44 6.60 -5.67
CA LEU A 112 -9.49 5.14 -5.77
C LEU A 112 -8.37 4.48 -4.96
N PHE A 113 -7.16 5.04 -4.98
CA PHE A 113 -6.07 4.58 -4.12
C PHE A 113 -6.32 4.85 -2.64
N VAL A 114 -7.02 5.93 -2.28
CA VAL A 114 -7.47 6.14 -0.90
C VAL A 114 -8.46 5.05 -0.50
N VAL A 115 -9.42 4.69 -1.35
CA VAL A 115 -10.35 3.59 -1.06
C VAL A 115 -9.61 2.26 -0.88
N GLN A 116 -8.70 1.94 -1.81
CA GLN A 116 -7.92 0.69 -1.81
C GLN A 116 -6.95 0.62 -0.62
N GLY A 117 -6.04 1.59 -0.49
CA GLY A 117 -5.03 1.61 0.58
C GLY A 117 -5.68 1.61 1.96
N CYS A 118 -6.71 2.44 2.17
CA CYS A 118 -7.40 2.46 3.47
C CYS A 118 -8.16 1.15 3.76
N ALA A 119 -8.72 0.47 2.75
CA ALA A 119 -9.39 -0.82 2.93
C ALA A 119 -8.43 -1.89 3.44
N GLU A 120 -7.22 -1.96 2.89
CA GLU A 120 -6.20 -2.90 3.35
C GLU A 120 -5.73 -2.58 4.76
N GLU A 121 -5.45 -1.30 5.05
CA GLU A 121 -5.02 -0.87 6.39
C GLU A 121 -6.07 -1.16 7.47
N VAL A 122 -7.34 -0.90 7.21
CA VAL A 122 -8.40 -1.13 8.19
C VAL A 122 -8.62 -2.62 8.46
N VAL A 123 -8.47 -3.50 7.45
CA VAL A 123 -8.60 -4.95 7.65
C VAL A 123 -7.37 -5.52 8.35
N LEU A 124 -6.17 -5.15 7.90
CA LEU A 124 -4.93 -5.77 8.39
C LEU A 124 -4.46 -5.20 9.72
N ARG A 125 -4.48 -3.87 9.88
CA ARG A 125 -3.97 -3.19 11.08
C ARG A 125 -5.11 -2.79 12.02
N GLY A 126 -6.25 -2.41 11.45
CA GLY A 126 -7.44 -2.06 12.24
C GLY A 126 -8.10 -3.27 12.89
N TYR A 127 -8.32 -4.33 12.13
CA TYR A 127 -9.01 -5.52 12.62
C TYR A 127 -8.04 -6.65 12.99
N LEU A 128 -7.29 -7.21 12.03
CA LEU A 128 -6.46 -8.40 12.24
C LEU A 128 -5.38 -8.18 13.32
N MET A 129 -4.58 -7.11 13.20
CA MET A 129 -3.52 -6.81 14.15
C MET A 129 -4.08 -6.63 15.57
N GLN A 130 -5.20 -5.91 15.74
CA GLN A 130 -5.83 -5.70 17.04
C GLN A 130 -6.36 -7.01 17.64
N SER A 131 -7.07 -7.82 16.84
CA SER A 131 -7.62 -9.10 17.28
C SER A 131 -6.53 -10.09 17.71
N VAL A 132 -5.42 -10.14 16.96
CA VAL A 132 -4.25 -10.95 17.31
C VAL A 132 -3.56 -10.40 18.56
N ALA A 133 -3.35 -9.08 18.65
CA ALA A 133 -2.70 -8.45 19.77
C ALA A 133 -3.48 -8.61 21.09
N ALA A 134 -4.81 -8.60 21.03
CA ALA A 134 -5.66 -8.85 22.19
C ALA A 134 -5.47 -10.25 22.79
N LYS A 135 -5.08 -11.24 21.98
CA LYS A 135 -4.89 -12.63 22.42
C LYS A 135 -3.44 -13.00 22.73
N TRP A 136 -2.50 -12.49 21.93
CA TRP A 136 -1.08 -12.92 21.97
C TRP A 136 -0.09 -11.75 22.11
N GLY A 137 -0.59 -10.53 22.33
CA GLY A 137 0.23 -9.34 22.53
C GLY A 137 0.62 -8.62 21.24
N VAL A 138 1.01 -7.34 21.38
CA VAL A 138 1.36 -6.44 20.26
C VAL A 138 2.43 -7.02 19.32
N PRO A 139 3.51 -7.68 19.79
CA PRO A 139 4.52 -8.25 18.88
C PRO A 139 3.94 -9.34 17.95
N ALA A 140 3.06 -10.19 18.47
CA ALA A 140 2.38 -11.20 17.65
C ALA A 140 1.44 -10.54 16.63
N GLY A 141 0.71 -9.50 17.05
CA GLY A 141 -0.12 -8.68 16.17
C GLY A 141 0.67 -8.12 14.99
N LEU A 142 1.81 -7.47 15.27
CA LEU A 142 2.70 -6.88 14.27
C LEU A 142 3.28 -7.93 13.30
N ALA A 143 3.74 -9.07 13.82
CA ALA A 143 4.35 -10.12 13.01
C ALA A 143 3.31 -10.81 12.10
N ILE A 144 2.17 -11.21 12.66
CA ILE A 144 1.16 -11.98 11.92
C ILE A 144 0.53 -11.14 10.82
N GLN A 145 0.16 -9.88 11.08
CA GLN A 145 -0.41 -9.02 10.04
C GLN A 145 0.59 -8.76 8.90
N ALA A 146 1.89 -8.63 9.22
CA ALA A 146 2.93 -8.38 8.21
C ALA A 146 3.14 -9.60 7.30
N VAL A 147 3.19 -10.79 7.89
CA VAL A 147 3.28 -12.04 7.12
C VAL A 147 2.03 -12.22 6.24
N VAL A 148 0.85 -11.99 6.80
CA VAL A 148 -0.40 -12.09 6.05
C VAL A 148 -0.44 -11.08 4.90
N PHE A 149 0.02 -9.85 5.11
CA PHE A 149 0.15 -8.84 4.05
C PHE A 149 1.08 -9.31 2.93
N ALA A 150 2.25 -9.85 3.26
CA ALA A 150 3.19 -10.40 2.29
C ALA A 150 2.62 -11.61 1.52
N VAL A 151 1.91 -12.51 2.20
CA VAL A 151 1.25 -13.67 1.57
C VAL A 151 0.19 -13.22 0.57
N LEU A 152 -0.61 -12.20 0.89
CA LEU A 152 -1.61 -11.65 -0.02
C LEU A 152 -0.98 -11.08 -1.31
N HIS A 153 0.23 -10.55 -1.22
CA HIS A 153 0.99 -10.05 -2.37
C HIS A 153 1.81 -11.13 -3.07
N GLY A 154 2.02 -12.29 -2.43
CA GLY A 154 2.88 -13.37 -2.95
C GLY A 154 2.43 -13.95 -4.29
N ALA A 155 1.15 -13.78 -4.64
CA ALA A 155 0.60 -14.21 -5.92
C ALA A 155 0.68 -13.13 -7.02
N ASN A 156 1.17 -11.93 -6.70
CA ASN A 156 1.23 -10.84 -7.67
C ASN A 156 2.34 -11.09 -8.72
N PRO A 157 2.15 -10.58 -9.95
CA PRO A 157 3.17 -10.65 -10.98
C PRO A 157 4.49 -10.01 -10.55
N GLY A 158 5.62 -10.55 -11.01
CA GLY A 158 6.93 -9.96 -10.70
C GLY A 158 7.42 -10.15 -9.26
N MET A 159 6.70 -10.90 -8.42
CA MET A 159 7.14 -11.20 -7.06
C MET A 159 8.53 -11.88 -7.07
N THR A 160 9.45 -11.34 -6.27
CA THR A 160 10.80 -11.88 -6.05
C THR A 160 11.04 -12.10 -4.56
N SER A 161 12.10 -12.79 -4.18
CA SER A 161 12.46 -12.97 -2.76
C SER A 161 12.73 -11.64 -2.06
N ILE A 162 13.34 -10.66 -2.75
CA ILE A 162 13.59 -9.31 -2.19
C ILE A 162 12.26 -8.59 -2.00
N ALA A 163 11.39 -8.60 -3.02
CA ALA A 163 10.06 -8.00 -2.93
C ALA A 163 9.23 -8.61 -1.80
N LEU A 164 9.25 -9.94 -1.61
CA LEU A 164 8.51 -10.60 -0.54
C LEU A 164 8.98 -10.13 0.85
N VAL A 165 10.30 -10.05 1.05
CA VAL A 165 10.90 -9.54 2.30
C VAL A 165 10.53 -8.07 2.51
N ASN A 166 10.59 -7.24 1.47
CA ASN A 166 10.25 -5.83 1.57
C ASN A 166 8.76 -5.63 1.83
N VAL A 167 7.86 -6.38 1.19
CA VAL A 167 6.41 -6.29 1.45
C VAL A 167 6.11 -6.69 2.90
N ALA A 168 6.74 -7.75 3.42
CA ALA A 168 6.65 -8.07 4.85
C ALA A 168 7.20 -6.92 5.72
N GLY A 169 8.30 -6.30 5.30
CA GLY A 169 8.92 -5.14 5.94
C GLY A 169 8.02 -3.90 5.98
N TYR A 170 7.41 -3.50 4.86
CA TYR A 170 6.39 -2.46 4.80
C TYR A 170 5.17 -2.83 5.64
N GLY A 171 4.81 -4.12 5.62
CA GLY A 171 3.85 -4.75 6.51
C GLY A 171 4.08 -4.35 7.97
N LEU A 172 5.28 -4.66 8.46
CA LEU A 172 5.74 -4.38 9.81
C LEU A 172 5.87 -2.89 10.09
N MET A 173 6.45 -2.12 9.17
CA MET A 173 6.67 -0.68 9.30
C MET A 173 5.35 0.07 9.48
N LEU A 174 4.33 -0.25 8.66
CA LEU A 174 2.99 0.35 8.80
C LEU A 174 2.32 -0.05 10.10
N GLY A 175 2.46 -1.31 10.53
CA GLY A 175 1.99 -1.74 11.86
C GLY A 175 2.67 -0.95 12.99
N LEU A 176 3.97 -0.70 12.90
CA LEU A 176 4.72 0.11 13.86
C LEU A 176 4.27 1.58 13.85
N LEU A 177 3.93 2.15 12.69
CA LEU A 177 3.32 3.48 12.61
C LEU A 177 1.99 3.53 13.37
N VAL A 178 1.15 2.49 13.23
CA VAL A 178 -0.12 2.41 13.98
C VAL A 178 0.13 2.32 15.48
N VAL A 179 1.12 1.54 15.92
CA VAL A 179 1.50 1.47 17.35
C VAL A 179 2.02 2.81 17.86
N TRP A 180 2.86 3.50 17.08
CA TRP A 180 3.43 4.79 17.46
C TRP A 180 2.38 5.90 17.54
N ARG A 181 1.43 5.93 16.60
CA ARG A 181 0.40 6.99 16.54
C ARG A 181 -0.85 6.66 17.35
N GLY A 182 -1.08 5.39 17.68
CA GLY A 182 -2.30 4.91 18.33
C GLY A 182 -3.54 4.95 17.42
N ASN A 183 -3.38 5.13 16.11
CA ASN A 183 -4.46 5.20 15.13
C ASN A 183 -3.96 4.83 13.71
N LEU A 184 -4.88 4.61 12.78
CA LEU A 184 -4.58 4.15 11.42
C LEU A 184 -4.18 5.28 10.45
N LEU A 185 -4.39 6.54 10.78
CA LEU A 185 -4.38 7.63 9.81
C LEU A 185 -3.02 7.80 9.11
N ALA A 186 -1.92 7.59 9.83
CA ALA A 186 -0.58 7.63 9.25
C ALA A 186 -0.33 6.47 8.27
N ALA A 187 -0.75 5.25 8.62
CA ALA A 187 -0.59 4.10 7.72
C ALA A 187 -1.47 4.25 6.47
N MET A 188 -2.70 4.75 6.63
CA MET A 188 -3.63 5.04 5.54
C MET A 188 -3.09 6.10 4.58
N GLY A 189 -2.56 7.20 5.13
CA GLY A 189 -1.94 8.28 4.35
C GLY A 189 -0.70 7.80 3.59
N PHE A 190 0.16 7.02 4.26
CA PHE A 190 1.33 6.41 3.62
C PHE A 190 0.92 5.51 2.46
N HIS A 191 0.08 4.51 2.71
CA HIS A 191 -0.21 3.45 1.73
C HIS A 191 -0.94 4.01 0.49
N SER A 192 -1.96 4.87 0.71
CA SER A 192 -2.72 5.46 -0.40
C SER A 192 -1.83 6.31 -1.31
N VAL A 193 -0.97 7.14 -0.71
CA VAL A 193 -0.07 8.02 -1.47
C VAL A 193 1.09 7.25 -2.08
N TRP A 194 1.61 6.21 -1.42
CA TRP A 194 2.63 5.33 -1.98
C TRP A 194 2.17 4.75 -3.32
N ASN A 195 1.03 4.08 -3.33
CA ASN A 195 0.51 3.42 -4.53
C ASN A 195 0.19 4.43 -5.63
N TRP A 196 -0.43 5.57 -5.28
CA TRP A 196 -0.74 6.63 -6.24
C TRP A 196 0.53 7.27 -6.83
N LEU A 197 1.50 7.64 -5.99
CA LEU A 197 2.73 8.27 -6.46
C LEU A 197 3.56 7.33 -7.30
N GLN A 198 3.79 6.10 -6.83
CA GLN A 198 4.60 5.13 -7.55
C GLN A 198 3.95 4.75 -8.89
N GLY A 199 2.66 4.40 -8.86
CA GLY A 199 1.91 3.93 -10.02
C GLY A 199 1.68 5.01 -11.06
N VAL A 200 0.79 5.96 -10.76
CA VAL A 200 0.26 6.88 -11.77
C VAL A 200 1.05 8.18 -11.87
N VAL A 201 1.78 8.60 -10.84
CA VAL A 201 2.61 9.82 -10.93
C VAL A 201 3.98 9.50 -11.50
N LEU A 202 4.69 8.52 -10.94
CA LEU A 202 6.06 8.17 -11.35
C LEU A 202 6.10 7.18 -12.52
N GLY A 203 5.01 6.46 -12.78
CA GLY A 203 4.95 5.49 -13.88
C GLY A 203 5.75 4.21 -13.62
N LEU A 204 5.92 3.85 -12.34
CA LEU A 204 6.48 2.57 -11.91
C LEU A 204 5.34 1.57 -11.65
N ASP A 205 5.62 0.27 -11.76
CA ASP A 205 4.65 -0.75 -11.35
C ASP A 205 4.38 -0.66 -9.84
N VAL A 206 3.18 -1.01 -9.38
CA VAL A 206 2.83 -1.13 -7.95
C VAL A 206 2.50 -2.57 -7.64
N SER A 207 3.39 -3.22 -6.90
CA SER A 207 3.28 -4.61 -6.50
C SER A 207 2.91 -5.54 -7.65
N GLY A 208 3.54 -5.37 -8.81
CA GLY A 208 3.32 -6.18 -10.01
C GLY A 208 2.26 -5.64 -10.98
N LEU A 209 1.57 -4.57 -10.62
CA LEU A 209 0.49 -3.99 -11.42
C LEU A 209 0.98 -2.73 -12.12
N GLY A 210 0.94 -2.75 -13.45
CA GLY A 210 1.23 -1.57 -14.27
C GLY A 210 -0.01 -0.68 -14.43
N PHE A 211 0.20 0.63 -14.49
CA PHE A 211 -0.86 1.63 -14.65
C PHE A 211 -0.74 2.37 -15.99
N ARG A 212 -1.90 2.78 -16.53
CA ARG A 212 -1.98 3.63 -17.73
C ARG A 212 -2.26 5.07 -17.33
N ASN A 213 -2.05 5.99 -18.29
CA ASN A 213 -2.25 7.43 -18.12
C ASN A 213 -1.44 7.96 -16.94
N THR A 214 -0.11 7.90 -17.08
CA THR A 214 0.82 8.32 -16.03
C THR A 214 1.28 9.76 -16.27
N LEU A 215 1.76 10.41 -15.21
CA LEU A 215 2.34 11.74 -15.29
C LEU A 215 3.80 11.71 -15.78
N MET A 216 4.55 10.71 -15.30
CA MET A 216 5.91 10.40 -15.73
C MET A 216 5.98 8.98 -16.29
N THR A 217 7.06 8.69 -17.01
CA THR A 217 7.45 7.33 -17.38
C THR A 217 8.77 6.98 -16.70
N ALA A 218 8.87 5.74 -16.24
CA ALA A 218 10.07 5.19 -15.64
C ALA A 218 10.62 4.07 -16.54
N ASP A 219 11.46 4.45 -17.50
CA ASP A 219 12.04 3.49 -18.45
C ASP A 219 13.28 2.83 -17.82
N LYS A 220 13.24 1.50 -17.70
CA LYS A 220 14.41 0.71 -17.30
C LYS A 220 15.47 0.75 -18.39
N THR A 221 16.72 1.03 -18.03
CA THR A 221 17.83 1.09 -19.00
C THR A 221 18.24 -0.31 -19.45
N VAL A 222 18.89 -0.39 -20.61
CA VAL A 222 19.46 -1.65 -21.13
C VAL A 222 20.52 -2.15 -20.13
N GLY A 223 20.38 -3.39 -19.68
CA GLY A 223 21.27 -3.99 -18.67
C GLY A 223 20.93 -3.62 -17.23
N SER A 224 19.81 -2.95 -16.98
CA SER A 224 19.35 -2.67 -15.62
C SER A 224 19.12 -3.95 -14.80
N HIS A 225 19.39 -3.85 -13.50
CA HIS A 225 19.25 -4.94 -12.57
C HIS A 225 17.89 -4.91 -11.88
N SER A 226 17.14 -6.01 -11.97
CA SER A 226 15.83 -6.14 -11.32
C SER A 226 15.90 -6.04 -9.80
N TRP A 227 16.98 -6.50 -9.16
CA TRP A 227 17.15 -6.37 -7.71
C TRP A 227 17.40 -4.93 -7.25
N LEU A 228 17.85 -4.04 -8.15
CA LEU A 228 18.12 -2.63 -7.84
C LEU A 228 16.93 -1.72 -8.20
N THR A 229 16.14 -2.10 -9.20
CA THR A 229 14.94 -1.37 -9.64
C THR A 229 13.63 -1.92 -9.07
N GLY A 230 13.68 -3.14 -8.53
CA GLY A 230 12.52 -3.95 -8.17
C GLY A 230 11.82 -4.62 -9.36
N GLY A 231 12.41 -4.58 -10.56
CA GLY A 231 11.94 -5.32 -11.72
C GLY A 231 10.49 -4.94 -12.07
N THR A 232 9.68 -5.90 -12.49
CA THR A 232 8.25 -5.67 -12.79
C THR A 232 7.36 -5.63 -11.54
N PHE A 233 7.94 -5.70 -10.34
CA PHE A 233 7.17 -5.57 -9.11
C PHE A 233 6.93 -4.11 -8.76
N GLY A 234 7.92 -3.24 -8.96
CA GLY A 234 7.88 -1.84 -8.54
C GLY A 234 9.05 -1.48 -7.62
N ALA A 235 9.17 -0.20 -7.24
CA ALA A 235 10.31 0.27 -6.46
C ALA A 235 10.44 -0.40 -5.08
N GLU A 236 9.33 -0.81 -4.48
CA GLU A 236 9.27 -1.59 -3.25
C GLU A 236 9.93 -2.96 -3.37
N GLY A 237 10.17 -3.46 -4.58
CA GLY A 237 10.91 -4.71 -4.84
C GLY A 237 12.43 -4.55 -4.83
N SER A 238 12.96 -3.35 -4.65
CA SER A 238 14.39 -3.05 -4.76
C SER A 238 15.17 -3.23 -3.46
N ILE A 239 16.47 -3.48 -3.58
CA ILE A 239 17.37 -3.48 -2.42
C ILE A 239 17.52 -2.10 -1.79
N ILE A 240 17.26 -1.03 -2.55
CA ILE A 240 17.28 0.35 -2.06
C ILE A 240 16.17 0.50 -1.01
N SER A 241 14.96 0.09 -1.37
CA SER A 241 13.81 0.03 -0.48
C SER A 241 14.10 -0.84 0.75
N THR A 242 14.80 -1.97 0.62
CA THR A 242 15.24 -2.79 1.76
C THR A 242 16.10 -1.99 2.75
N GLY A 243 17.09 -1.24 2.26
CA GLY A 243 17.95 -0.40 3.10
C GLY A 243 17.16 0.68 3.83
N VAL A 244 16.27 1.37 3.13
CA VAL A 244 15.40 2.41 3.72
C VAL A 244 14.46 1.82 4.76
N LEU A 245 13.86 0.66 4.50
CA LEU A 245 13.00 -0.06 5.44
C LEU A 245 13.71 -0.40 6.74
N VAL A 246 14.94 -0.93 6.68
CA VAL A 246 15.73 -1.26 7.88
C VAL A 246 15.94 -0.03 8.74
N ILE A 247 16.28 1.12 8.13
CA ILE A 247 16.47 2.39 8.83
C ILE A 247 15.17 2.85 9.49
N LEU A 248 14.05 2.85 8.75
CA LEU A 248 12.75 3.28 9.25
C LEU A 248 12.23 2.41 10.39
N ILE A 249 12.28 1.09 10.23
CA ILE A 249 11.84 0.14 11.26
C ILE A 249 12.67 0.33 12.53
N THR A 250 14.00 0.43 12.39
CA THR A 250 14.90 0.65 13.54
C THR A 250 14.58 1.98 14.23
N GLY A 251 14.41 3.06 13.47
CA GLY A 251 14.04 4.37 13.98
C GLY A 251 12.72 4.35 14.75
N LEU A 252 11.68 3.75 14.17
CA LEU A 252 10.35 3.60 14.80
C LEU A 252 10.44 2.81 16.11
N VAL A 253 11.15 1.67 16.12
CA VAL A 253 11.33 0.87 17.34
C VAL A 253 12.03 1.67 18.43
N VAL A 254 13.06 2.46 18.08
CA VAL A 254 13.77 3.32 19.05
C VAL A 254 12.85 4.40 19.61
N VAL A 255 12.06 5.07 18.75
CA VAL A 255 11.13 6.12 19.17
C VAL A 255 10.03 5.55 20.08
N ILE A 256 9.38 4.45 19.67
CA ILE A 256 8.33 3.78 20.46
C ILE A 256 8.88 3.36 21.84
N ARG A 257 10.07 2.77 21.89
CA ARG A 257 10.70 2.37 23.17
C ARG A 257 11.03 3.56 24.06
N ARG A 258 11.41 4.70 23.49
CA ARG A 258 11.69 5.93 24.25
C ARG A 258 10.41 6.52 24.84
N ASP A 259 9.34 6.55 24.06
CA ASP A 259 8.05 7.07 24.50
C ASP A 259 7.45 6.21 25.62
N TRP A 260 7.56 4.88 25.52
CA TRP A 260 7.13 3.96 26.58
C TRP A 260 7.93 4.04 27.88
N ARG A 261 9.19 4.49 27.85
CA ARG A 261 9.99 4.67 29.07
C ARG A 261 9.68 5.97 29.80
N LYS A 262 9.04 6.92 29.13
CA LYS A 262 8.69 8.23 29.70
C LYS A 262 7.31 8.26 30.35
N ASN A 263 6.48 7.26 30.04
CA ASN A 263 5.16 7.04 30.63
C ASN A 263 5.25 5.95 31.71
#